data_AF-A0A5C1A408-F1
#
_entry.id   AF-A0A5C1A408-F1
#
_cell.length_a   1.000
_cell.length_b   1.000
_cell.length_c   1.000
_cell.angle_alpha   90.00
_cell.angle_beta   90.00
_cell.angle_gamma   90.00
#
_symmetry.space_group_name_H-M   'P 1'
#
loop_
_entity.id
_entity.type
_entity.pdbx_description
1 polymer ?
#
loop_
_entity_poly.entity_id
_entity_poly.type
_entity_poly.pdbx_seq_one_letter_code
_entity_poly.pdbx_strand_id
1 'polypeptide(L)'
;MARLRQVRLTAVVLPFAFLVLAGTAFARPKLVESLGLDVWKMRQLVAEMESSKELSSSLDRQSHNIQDVITFNQLVLDDVIAGRIELTEAAKQKWEVNGVNDFFQTYLTRVSSAPGYEAKTAHDLLVQARDLCAKSDLPAVSSRLRQQYEAGYGPLPE
;
A
#
# COMPACT_ATOMS: atom_id res chain seq x y z
N MET A 1 36.71 -61.77 19.14
CA MET A 1 37.30 -60.96 18.05
C MET A 1 36.27 -60.64 16.94
N ALA A 2 35.09 -60.07 17.26
CA ALA A 2 34.04 -59.80 16.26
C ALA A 2 33.74 -58.30 16.04
N ARG A 3 34.00 -57.44 17.04
CA ARG A 3 33.68 -56.00 16.97
C ARG A 3 34.61 -55.18 16.05
N LEU A 4 35.86 -55.61 15.88
CA LEU A 4 36.85 -54.91 15.02
C LEU A 4 36.59 -55.11 13.51
N ARG A 5 35.87 -56.16 13.10
CA ARG A 5 35.52 -56.41 11.70
C ARG A 5 34.35 -55.55 11.22
N GLN A 6 33.37 -55.25 12.10
CA GLN A 6 32.22 -54.43 11.75
C GLN A 6 32.58 -52.95 11.53
N VAL A 7 33.52 -52.41 12.32
CA VAL A 7 33.97 -51.00 12.20
C VAL A 7 34.71 -50.74 10.87
N ARG A 8 35.43 -51.75 10.33
CA ARG A 8 36.10 -51.63 9.03
C ARG A 8 35.14 -51.69 7.84
N LEU A 9 34.03 -52.43 7.96
CA LEU A 9 33.00 -52.50 6.92
C LEU A 9 32.17 -51.21 6.87
N THR A 10 31.80 -50.64 8.01
CA THR A 10 31.07 -49.36 8.05
C THR A 10 31.94 -48.18 7.57
N ALA A 11 33.24 -48.20 7.83
CA ALA A 11 34.16 -47.14 7.39
C ALA A 11 34.40 -47.11 5.86
N VAL A 12 34.17 -48.22 5.15
CA VAL A 12 34.33 -48.28 3.67
C VAL A 12 32.99 -48.09 2.96
N VAL A 13 31.89 -48.56 3.55
CA VAL A 13 30.54 -48.46 2.94
C VAL A 13 30.01 -47.03 2.98
N LEU A 14 30.26 -46.27 4.04
CA LEU A 14 29.81 -44.87 4.15
C LEU A 14 30.37 -43.95 3.04
N PRO A 15 31.70 -43.90 2.80
CA PRO A 15 32.26 -43.03 1.76
C PRO A 15 31.90 -43.52 0.35
N PHE A 16 31.75 -44.82 0.13
CA PHE A 16 31.32 -45.36 -1.16
C PHE A 16 29.86 -45.01 -1.47
N ALA A 17 28.98 -45.03 -0.46
CA ALA A 17 27.60 -44.55 -0.61
C ALA A 17 27.57 -43.05 -0.95
N PHE A 18 28.39 -42.22 -0.31
CA PHE A 18 28.53 -40.79 -0.64
C PHE A 18 29.07 -40.55 -2.06
N LEU A 19 30.04 -41.35 -2.51
CA LEU A 19 30.60 -41.27 -3.86
C LEU A 19 29.59 -41.69 -4.94
N VAL A 20 28.79 -42.72 -4.67
CA VAL A 20 27.69 -43.15 -5.55
C VAL A 20 26.58 -42.10 -5.59
N LEU A 21 26.21 -41.51 -4.44
CA LEU A 21 25.26 -40.39 -4.39
C LEU A 21 25.76 -39.18 -5.17
N ALA A 22 27.03 -38.79 -4.98
CA ALA A 22 27.65 -37.68 -5.73
C ALA A 22 27.73 -37.97 -7.25
N GLY A 23 28.07 -39.20 -7.64
CA GLY A 23 28.11 -39.62 -9.05
C GLY A 23 26.72 -39.67 -9.71
N THR A 24 25.69 -40.12 -8.98
CA THR A 24 24.30 -40.12 -9.49
C THR A 24 23.72 -38.72 -9.62
N ALA A 25 24.09 -37.78 -8.74
CA ALA A 25 23.71 -36.38 -8.83
C ALA A 25 24.32 -35.70 -10.08
N PHE A 26 25.53 -36.10 -10.48
CA PHE A 26 26.19 -35.56 -11.67
C PHE A 26 25.67 -36.18 -12.99
N ALA A 27 25.30 -37.46 -12.96
CA ALA A 27 24.86 -38.19 -14.17
C ALA A 27 23.37 -38.00 -14.52
N ARG A 28 22.51 -37.62 -13.57
CA ARG A 28 21.05 -37.47 -13.79
C ARG A 28 20.48 -36.23 -13.08
N PRO A 29 20.64 -35.02 -13.64
CA PRO A 29 20.11 -33.79 -13.05
C PRO A 29 18.58 -33.81 -12.84
N LYS A 30 17.83 -34.57 -13.66
CA LYS A 30 16.38 -34.73 -13.52
C LYS A 30 15.93 -35.44 -12.23
N LEU A 31 16.76 -36.29 -11.63
CA LEU A 31 16.44 -36.93 -10.34
C LEU A 31 16.57 -35.94 -9.18
N VAL A 32 17.49 -35.00 -9.27
CA VAL A 32 17.69 -33.90 -8.32
C VAL A 32 16.51 -32.91 -8.39
N GLU A 33 16.01 -32.61 -9.59
CA GLU A 33 14.74 -31.88 -9.78
C GLU A 33 13.53 -32.61 -9.17
N SER A 34 13.44 -33.94 -9.30
CA SER A 34 12.31 -34.73 -8.77
C SER A 34 12.31 -34.92 -7.25
N LEU A 35 13.46 -34.73 -6.59
CA LEU A 35 13.62 -34.80 -5.14
C LEU A 35 13.51 -33.42 -4.47
N GLY A 36 13.22 -32.35 -5.24
CA GLY A 36 13.13 -30.97 -4.74
C GLY A 36 14.47 -30.40 -4.26
N LEU A 37 15.58 -31.09 -4.53
CA LEU A 37 16.94 -30.74 -4.12
C LEU A 37 17.67 -29.98 -5.22
N ASP A 38 16.95 -29.16 -5.99
CA ASP A 38 17.59 -28.25 -6.94
C ASP A 38 18.21 -27.07 -6.16
N VAL A 39 19.32 -27.35 -5.46
CA VAL A 39 20.08 -26.40 -4.63
C VAL A 39 20.53 -25.18 -5.47
N TRP A 40 20.63 -25.34 -6.79
CA TRP A 40 20.94 -24.27 -7.72
C TRP A 40 19.76 -23.31 -7.92
N LYS A 41 18.53 -23.82 -8.06
CA LYS A 41 17.32 -22.97 -8.08
C LYS A 41 16.91 -22.48 -6.69
N MET A 42 17.35 -23.13 -5.62
CA MET A 42 17.02 -22.72 -4.25
C MET A 42 17.54 -21.31 -3.91
N ARG A 43 18.74 -20.92 -4.41
CA ARG A 43 19.23 -19.54 -4.24
C ARG A 43 18.36 -18.53 -4.97
N GLN A 44 17.92 -18.87 -6.18
CA GLN A 44 17.02 -18.02 -6.96
C GLN A 44 15.65 -17.91 -6.27
N LEU A 45 15.10 -19.03 -5.79
CA LEU A 45 13.81 -19.07 -5.10
C LEU A 45 13.84 -18.31 -3.77
N VAL A 46 14.96 -18.37 -3.02
CA VAL A 46 15.16 -17.59 -1.79
C VAL A 46 15.25 -16.09 -2.12
N ALA A 47 15.97 -15.71 -3.17
CA ALA A 47 16.05 -14.32 -3.61
C ALA A 47 14.69 -13.78 -4.12
N GLU A 48 13.93 -14.59 -4.85
CA GLU A 48 12.55 -14.27 -5.27
C GLU A 48 11.60 -14.15 -4.06
N MET A 49 11.77 -15.00 -3.05
CA MET A 49 10.99 -14.91 -1.80
C MET A 49 11.36 -13.67 -0.97
N GLU A 50 12.65 -13.33 -0.87
CA GLU A 50 13.12 -12.12 -0.16
C GLU A 50 12.63 -10.85 -0.87
N SER A 51 12.81 -10.75 -2.18
CA SER A 51 12.29 -9.62 -2.97
C SER A 51 10.77 -9.51 -2.93
N SER A 52 10.04 -10.63 -2.95
CA SER A 52 8.59 -10.65 -2.78
C SER A 52 8.18 -10.16 -1.38
N LYS A 53 8.91 -10.57 -0.34
CA LYS A 53 8.67 -10.11 1.04
C LYS A 53 8.97 -8.62 1.20
N GLU A 54 10.04 -8.12 0.60
CA GLU A 54 10.37 -6.69 0.59
C GLU A 54 9.29 -5.89 -0.12
N LEU A 55 8.86 -6.35 -1.31
CA LEU A 55 7.77 -5.73 -2.06
C LEU A 55 6.46 -5.74 -1.27
N SER A 56 6.09 -6.86 -0.65
CA SER A 56 4.91 -6.95 0.21
C SER A 56 5.01 -5.96 1.35
N SER A 57 6.15 -5.88 2.05
CA SER A 57 6.33 -4.95 3.16
C SER A 57 6.25 -3.48 2.72
N SER A 58 6.72 -3.17 1.51
CA SER A 58 6.62 -1.84 0.91
C SER A 58 5.17 -1.50 0.56
N LEU A 59 4.45 -2.43 -0.05
CA LEU A 59 3.02 -2.28 -0.38
C LEU A 59 2.17 -2.16 0.88
N ASP A 60 2.46 -2.93 1.93
CA ASP A 60 1.75 -2.85 3.21
C ASP A 60 1.94 -1.47 3.86
N ARG A 61 3.16 -0.92 3.83
CA ARG A 61 3.41 0.45 4.32
C ARG A 61 2.69 1.49 3.49
N GLN A 62 2.73 1.37 2.16
CA GLN A 62 2.00 2.30 1.27
C GLN A 62 0.48 2.21 1.52
N SER A 63 -0.05 1.01 1.71
CA SER A 63 -1.46 0.80 2.01
C SER A 63 -1.86 1.42 3.35
N HIS A 64 -1.03 1.28 4.39
CA HIS A 64 -1.29 1.94 5.68
C HIS A 64 -1.26 3.46 5.54
N ASN A 65 -0.26 4.01 4.85
CA ASN A 65 -0.18 5.46 4.63
C ASN A 65 -1.41 5.99 3.87
N ILE A 66 -1.89 5.27 2.86
CA ILE A 66 -3.12 5.64 2.12
C ILE A 66 -4.33 5.58 3.06
N GLN A 67 -4.43 4.54 3.88
CA GLN A 67 -5.53 4.38 4.83
C GLN A 67 -5.57 5.52 5.87
N ASP A 68 -4.41 5.94 6.36
CA ASP A 68 -4.29 7.07 7.29
C ASP A 68 -4.76 8.38 6.64
N VAL A 69 -4.36 8.61 5.38
CA VAL A 69 -4.80 9.78 4.61
C VAL A 69 -6.30 9.77 4.35
N ILE A 70 -6.87 8.62 3.98
CA ILE A 70 -8.33 8.49 3.81
C ILE A 70 -9.05 8.78 5.12
N THR A 71 -8.58 8.21 6.23
CA THR A 71 -9.15 8.42 7.56
C THR A 71 -9.09 9.88 7.96
N PHE A 72 -7.95 10.55 7.75
CA PHE A 72 -7.80 11.98 7.98
C PHE A 72 -8.78 12.81 7.15
N ASN A 73 -8.87 12.54 5.84
CA ASN A 73 -9.78 13.26 4.94
C ASN A 73 -11.25 13.10 5.35
N GLN A 74 -11.63 11.91 5.82
CA GLN A 74 -12.98 11.62 6.32
C GLN A 74 -13.28 12.41 7.60
N LEU A 75 -12.34 12.43 8.55
CA LEU A 75 -12.48 13.18 9.81
C LEU A 75 -12.63 14.69 9.54
N VAL A 76 -11.79 15.25 8.66
CA VAL A 76 -11.89 16.66 8.25
C VAL A 76 -13.27 16.94 7.64
N LEU A 77 -13.77 16.06 6.77
CA LEU A 77 -15.08 16.24 6.15
C LEU A 77 -16.23 16.17 7.18
N ASP A 78 -16.18 15.22 8.12
CA ASP A 78 -17.16 15.11 9.19
C ASP A 78 -17.16 16.34 10.10
N ASP A 79 -15.99 16.89 10.42
CA ASP A 79 -15.82 18.13 11.17
C ASP A 79 -16.37 19.34 10.41
N VAL A 80 -16.14 19.42 9.09
CA VAL A 80 -16.71 20.46 8.23
C VAL A 80 -18.23 20.37 8.20
N ILE A 81 -18.81 19.18 7.99
CA ILE A 81 -20.27 18.97 7.96
C ILE A 81 -20.90 19.34 9.30
N ALA A 82 -20.29 18.90 10.41
CA ALA A 82 -20.71 19.22 11.76
C ALA A 82 -20.51 20.71 12.14
N GLY A 83 -19.75 21.46 11.33
CA GLY A 83 -19.44 22.87 11.59
C GLY A 83 -18.46 23.08 12.73
N ARG A 84 -17.67 22.07 13.08
CA ARG A 84 -16.58 22.17 14.08
C ARG A 84 -15.38 22.91 13.53
N ILE A 85 -15.14 22.82 12.23
CA ILE A 85 -14.09 23.55 11.51
C ILE A 85 -14.69 24.30 10.32
N GLU A 86 -14.07 25.43 9.97
CA GLU A 86 -14.46 26.19 8.79
C GLU A 86 -13.95 25.55 7.51
N LEU A 87 -14.67 25.74 6.40
CA LEU A 87 -14.32 25.15 5.10
C LEU A 87 -12.93 25.60 4.61
N THR A 88 -12.57 26.86 4.82
CA THR A 88 -11.29 27.44 4.40
C THR A 88 -10.12 26.81 5.14
N GLU A 89 -10.27 26.63 6.46
CA GLU A 89 -9.28 25.96 7.30
C GLU A 89 -9.16 24.48 6.94
N ALA A 90 -10.29 23.79 6.77
CA ALA A 90 -10.31 22.40 6.36
C ALA A 90 -9.65 22.17 4.98
N ALA A 91 -9.90 23.07 4.02
CA ALA A 91 -9.29 23.01 2.71
C ALA A 91 -7.77 23.18 2.77
N LYS A 92 -7.29 24.10 3.62
CA LYS A 92 -5.86 24.29 3.88
C LYS A 92 -5.23 23.04 4.50
N GLN A 93 -5.82 22.51 5.57
CA GLN A 93 -5.31 21.31 6.25
C GLN A 93 -5.28 20.10 5.29
N LYS A 94 -6.35 19.90 4.51
CA LYS A 94 -6.43 18.83 3.51
C LYS A 94 -5.38 19.00 2.41
N TRP A 95 -5.13 20.23 1.96
CA TRP A 95 -4.09 20.53 0.98
C TRP A 95 -2.68 20.33 1.55
N GLU A 96 -2.41 20.70 2.80
CA GLU A 96 -1.10 20.48 3.43
C GLU A 96 -0.73 19.00 3.50
N VAL A 97 -1.71 18.14 3.80
CA VAL A 97 -1.50 16.68 3.90
C VAL A 97 -1.43 16.01 2.53
N ASN A 98 -2.30 16.39 1.58
CA ASN A 98 -2.42 15.70 0.29
C ASN A 98 -1.67 16.38 -0.86
N GLY A 99 -1.20 17.61 -0.66
CA GLY A 99 -0.63 18.45 -1.72
C GLY A 99 0.64 17.90 -2.33
N VAL A 100 1.35 17.00 -1.65
CA VAL A 100 2.53 16.29 -2.19
C VAL A 100 2.16 15.08 -3.06
N ASN A 101 0.89 14.68 -3.08
CA ASN A 101 0.43 13.51 -3.84
C ASN A 101 -0.03 13.94 -5.24
N ASP A 102 0.73 13.56 -6.27
CA ASP A 102 0.44 13.88 -7.68
C ASP A 102 -0.95 13.40 -8.12
N PHE A 103 -1.42 12.26 -7.59
CA PHE A 103 -2.75 11.75 -7.88
C PHE A 103 -3.82 12.71 -7.37
N PHE A 104 -3.64 13.26 -6.17
CA PHE A 104 -4.59 14.20 -5.59
C PHE A 104 -4.61 15.53 -6.36
N GLN A 105 -3.45 16.06 -6.73
CA GLN A 105 -3.37 17.28 -7.57
C GLN A 105 -4.06 17.08 -8.92
N THR A 106 -3.82 15.93 -9.56
CA THR A 106 -4.42 15.56 -10.84
C THR A 106 -5.93 15.42 -10.72
N TYR A 107 -6.40 14.76 -9.66
CA TYR A 107 -7.81 14.62 -9.34
C TYR A 107 -8.47 16.00 -9.17
N LEU A 108 -7.93 16.87 -8.31
CA LEU A 108 -8.46 18.22 -8.08
C LEU A 108 -8.51 19.06 -9.36
N THR A 109 -7.51 18.92 -10.22
CA THR A 109 -7.46 19.60 -11.51
C THR A 109 -8.56 19.14 -12.45
N ARG A 110 -8.93 17.85 -12.39
CA ARG A 110 -9.98 17.26 -13.21
C ARG A 110 -11.38 17.58 -12.70
N VAL A 111 -11.59 17.62 -11.38
CA VAL A 111 -12.94 17.76 -10.80
C VAL A 111 -13.37 19.19 -10.51
N SER A 112 -12.43 20.14 -10.44
CA SER A 112 -12.76 21.53 -10.13
C SER A 112 -12.01 22.52 -11.03
N SER A 113 -12.73 23.52 -11.52
CA SER A 113 -12.20 24.66 -12.27
C SER A 113 -11.78 25.83 -11.37
N ALA A 114 -11.91 25.69 -10.03
CA ALA A 114 -11.62 26.75 -9.07
C ALA A 114 -10.16 27.26 -9.17
N PRO A 115 -9.91 28.55 -8.88
CA PRO A 115 -8.58 29.12 -8.94
C PRO A 115 -7.70 28.67 -7.76
N GLY A 116 -6.59 27.99 -8.06
CA GLY A 116 -5.65 27.52 -7.05
C GLY A 116 -6.09 26.23 -6.34
N TYR A 117 -5.13 25.54 -5.73
CA TYR A 117 -5.37 24.21 -5.15
C TYR A 117 -6.21 24.24 -3.87
N GLU A 118 -6.10 25.28 -3.05
CA GLU A 118 -6.93 25.43 -1.85
C GLU A 118 -8.41 25.60 -2.22
N ALA A 119 -8.73 26.47 -3.19
CA ALA A 119 -10.11 26.64 -3.65
C ALA A 119 -10.67 25.37 -4.31
N LYS A 120 -9.85 24.65 -5.10
CA LYS A 120 -10.24 23.32 -5.64
C LYS A 120 -10.53 22.32 -4.53
N THR A 121 -9.74 22.33 -3.47
CA THR A 121 -9.93 21.46 -2.29
C THR A 121 -11.20 21.82 -1.52
N ALA A 122 -11.47 23.12 -1.34
CA ALA A 122 -12.72 23.60 -0.74
C ALA A 122 -13.95 23.23 -1.56
N HIS A 123 -13.85 23.31 -2.90
CA HIS A 123 -14.92 22.89 -3.80
C HIS A 123 -15.17 21.37 -3.71
N ASP A 124 -14.11 20.56 -3.70
CA ASP A 124 -14.21 19.10 -3.50
C ASP A 124 -14.87 18.75 -2.16
N LEU A 125 -14.49 19.42 -1.06
CA LEU A 125 -15.14 19.24 0.24
C LEU A 125 -16.64 19.61 0.22
N LEU A 126 -17.02 20.68 -0.49
CA LEU A 126 -18.42 21.07 -0.64
C LEU A 126 -19.23 20.02 -1.40
N VAL A 127 -18.67 19.47 -2.50
CA VAL A 127 -19.31 18.40 -3.28
C VAL A 127 -19.46 17.13 -2.43
N GLN A 128 -18.41 16.72 -1.73
CA GLN A 128 -18.45 15.53 -0.87
C GLN A 128 -19.42 15.69 0.31
N ALA A 129 -19.48 16.89 0.91
CA ALA A 129 -20.43 17.18 1.99
C ALA A 129 -21.87 17.01 1.52
N ARG A 130 -22.19 17.39 0.27
CA ARG A 130 -23.52 17.17 -0.30
C ARG A 130 -23.88 15.70 -0.40
N ASP A 131 -22.91 14.86 -0.76
CA ASP A 131 -23.13 13.45 -1.01
C ASP A 131 -23.23 12.62 0.30
N LEU A 132 -22.59 13.08 1.38
CA LEU A 132 -22.60 12.39 2.68
C LEU A 132 -23.62 12.93 3.69
N CYS A 133 -24.09 14.17 3.53
CA CYS A 133 -25.02 14.77 4.48
C CYS A 133 -26.42 14.13 4.40
N ALA A 134 -27.09 14.01 5.54
CA ALA A 134 -28.49 13.60 5.58
C ALA A 134 -29.36 14.59 4.80
N LYS A 135 -30.35 14.09 4.06
CA LYS A 135 -31.23 14.95 3.23
C LYS A 135 -31.96 16.04 4.02
N SER A 136 -32.22 15.82 5.31
CA SER A 136 -32.85 16.82 6.21
C SER A 136 -31.94 18.02 6.48
N ASP A 137 -30.64 17.77 6.61
CA ASP A 137 -29.66 18.77 7.08
C ASP A 137 -28.94 19.42 5.89
N LEU A 138 -29.02 18.78 4.72
CA LEU A 138 -28.36 19.20 3.50
C LEU A 138 -28.60 20.68 3.14
N PRO A 139 -29.83 21.25 3.18
CA PRO A 139 -30.03 22.65 2.82
C PRO A 139 -29.25 23.61 3.72
N ALA A 140 -29.21 23.34 5.03
CA ALA A 140 -28.51 24.17 6.01
C ALA A 140 -26.99 24.06 5.83
N VAL A 141 -26.47 22.83 5.67
CA VAL A 141 -25.05 22.59 5.46
C VAL A 141 -24.58 23.18 4.13
N SER A 142 -25.28 22.91 3.03
CA SER A 142 -24.92 23.47 1.71
C SER A 142 -24.94 24.99 1.70
N SER A 143 -25.94 25.63 2.31
CA SER A 143 -25.99 27.10 2.40
C SER A 143 -24.81 27.66 3.18
N ARG A 144 -24.47 27.07 4.33
CA ARG A 144 -23.34 27.49 5.16
C ARG A 144 -22.01 27.32 4.41
N LEU A 145 -21.76 26.13 3.84
CA LEU A 145 -20.51 25.85 3.14
C LEU A 145 -20.34 26.71 1.90
N ARG A 146 -21.43 27.00 1.18
CA ARG A 146 -21.41 27.93 0.05
C ARG A 146 -21.02 29.35 0.49
N GLN A 147 -21.61 29.85 1.58
CA GLN A 147 -21.25 31.16 2.11
C GLN A 147 -19.79 31.23 2.55
N GLN A 148 -19.28 30.18 3.22
CA GLN A 148 -17.87 30.11 3.62
C GLN A 148 -16.94 30.05 2.40
N TYR A 149 -17.30 29.28 1.38
CA TYR A 149 -16.56 29.23 0.13
C TYR A 149 -16.51 30.61 -0.53
N GLU A 150 -17.67 31.26 -0.69
CA GLU A 150 -17.79 32.56 -1.35
C GLU A 150 -17.04 33.66 -0.60
N ALA A 151 -17.04 33.62 0.73
CA ALA A 151 -16.27 34.53 1.56
C ALA A 151 -14.75 34.34 1.46
N GLY A 152 -14.28 33.09 1.31
CA GLY A 152 -12.85 32.76 1.28
C GLY A 152 -12.21 32.82 -0.12
N TYR A 153 -12.94 32.41 -1.15
CA TYR A 153 -12.39 32.13 -2.48
C TYR A 153 -13.13 32.86 -3.62
N GLY A 154 -14.20 33.60 -3.31
CA GLY A 154 -15.04 34.26 -4.31
C GLY A 154 -16.12 33.33 -4.89
N PRO A 155 -16.78 33.72 -5.99
CA PRO A 155 -17.96 33.02 -6.48
C PRO A 155 -17.69 31.55 -6.78
N LEU A 156 -18.64 30.68 -6.40
CA LEU A 156 -18.55 29.25 -6.67
C LEU A 156 -18.49 29.03 -8.20
N PRO A 157 -17.50 28.29 -8.72
CA PRO A 157 -17.49 27.91 -10.13
C PRO A 157 -18.68 26.99 -10.45
N GLU A 158 -19.32 27.23 -11.60
CA GLU A 158 -20.45 26.45 -12.12
C GLU A 158 -20.07 25.01 -12.49
#